data_AF-A0A534G1W2-F1
#
_entry.id   AF-A0A534G1W2-F1
#
_cell.length_a   1.000
_cell.length_b   1.000
_cell.length_c   1.000
_cell.angle_alpha   90.00
_cell.angle_beta   90.00
_cell.angle_gamma   90.00
#
_symmetry.space_group_name_H-M   'P 1'
#
loop_
_entity.id
_entity.type
_entity.pdbx_description
1 polymer ?
#
loop_
_entity_poly.entity_id
_entity_poly.type
_entity_poly.pdbx_seq_one_letter_code
_entity_poly.pdbx_strand_id
1 'polypeptide(L)'
;MDRDFIARNQIVERYLSGRLPLKGATDFERLCREHPELLDEIGLPERVNAGLKLLEASGKPEPWQEPARPFWQKPQVTLGLAVGVAILGLALVVAWGATVNKDHRIAALEKQAYERALDPATSTREIRLLPSRSGASATPAITIGGANAQLADFKIDESRSPYHSFRVTIDRIDQGRVAVITNLTKDSNGHLRMALNTSALGPGNYQLTIEGIGWRGDPEPDSWITIGITR
;
A
#
# COMPACT_ATOMS: atom_id res chain seq x y z
N MET A 1 -28.75 -42.70 64.27
CA MET A 1 -28.75 -41.22 64.16
C MET A 1 -30.19 -40.82 64.41
N ASP A 2 -30.46 -40.10 65.50
CA ASP A 2 -31.82 -40.00 66.01
C ASP A 2 -32.47 -38.66 65.59
N ARG A 3 -33.81 -38.60 65.56
CA ARG A 3 -34.60 -37.43 65.14
C ARG A 3 -34.14 -36.14 65.81
N ASP A 4 -33.92 -36.21 67.11
CA ASP A 4 -33.43 -35.12 67.94
C ASP A 4 -32.04 -34.62 67.55
N PHE A 5 -31.18 -35.54 67.08
CA PHE A 5 -29.82 -35.22 66.64
C PHE A 5 -29.83 -34.51 65.28
N ILE A 6 -30.74 -34.90 64.38
CA ILE A 6 -30.93 -34.29 63.06
C ILE A 6 -31.38 -32.84 63.20
N ALA A 7 -32.37 -32.60 64.07
CA ALA A 7 -32.90 -31.26 64.33
C ALA A 7 -31.88 -30.36 65.04
N ARG A 8 -31.24 -30.84 66.12
CA ARG A 8 -30.25 -30.06 66.89
C ARG A 8 -29.03 -29.65 66.09
N ASN A 9 -28.56 -30.51 65.18
CA ASN A 9 -27.34 -30.26 64.39
C ASN A 9 -27.60 -29.73 62.97
N GLN A 10 -28.86 -29.39 62.64
CA GLN A 10 -29.25 -28.86 61.32
C GLN A 10 -28.70 -29.73 60.16
N ILE A 11 -28.77 -31.05 60.32
CA ILE A 11 -28.11 -32.00 59.40
C ILE A 11 -28.66 -31.86 57.97
N VAL A 12 -29.97 -31.61 57.84
CA VAL A 12 -30.66 -31.45 56.55
C VAL A 12 -30.16 -30.23 55.78
N GLU A 13 -30.00 -29.09 56.43
CA GLU A 13 -29.49 -27.86 55.79
C GLU A 13 -28.04 -28.01 55.37
N ARG A 14 -27.23 -28.68 56.19
CA ARG A 14 -25.83 -28.99 55.88
C ARG A 14 -25.70 -30.00 54.75
N TYR A 15 -26.60 -30.97 54.66
CA TYR A 15 -26.64 -31.93 53.56
C TYR A 15 -27.04 -31.25 52.24
N LEU A 16 -28.12 -30.46 52.23
CA LEU A 16 -28.59 -29.74 51.04
C LEU A 16 -27.58 -28.69 50.53
N SER A 17 -26.81 -28.08 51.42
CA SER A 17 -25.74 -27.14 51.05
C SER A 17 -24.40 -27.81 50.75
N GLY A 18 -24.31 -29.15 50.80
CA GLY A 18 -23.07 -29.89 50.54
C GLY A 18 -21.98 -29.71 51.60
N ARG A 19 -22.31 -29.23 52.79
CA ARG A 19 -21.38 -28.94 53.90
C ARG A 19 -21.29 -30.03 54.96
N LEU A 20 -21.97 -31.16 54.75
CA LEU A 20 -21.92 -32.30 55.66
C LEU A 20 -20.68 -33.16 55.37
N PRO A 21 -19.90 -33.58 56.39
CA PRO A 21 -18.76 -34.48 56.19
C PRO A 21 -19.20 -35.80 55.55
N LEU A 22 -18.34 -36.40 54.72
CA LEU A 22 -18.64 -37.60 53.93
C LEU A 22 -19.27 -38.74 54.76
N LYS A 23 -18.72 -39.03 55.94
CA LYS A 23 -19.24 -40.05 56.86
C LYS A 23 -20.67 -39.72 57.33
N GLY A 24 -20.93 -38.46 57.66
CA GLY A 24 -22.26 -38.01 58.08
C GLY A 24 -23.28 -38.03 56.95
N ALA A 25 -22.87 -37.77 55.71
CA ALA A 25 -23.73 -37.88 54.53
C ALA A 25 -24.14 -39.34 54.27
N THR A 26 -23.18 -40.27 54.30
CA THR A 26 -23.47 -41.70 54.09
C THR A 26 -24.36 -42.28 55.19
N ASP A 27 -24.15 -41.88 56.45
CA ASP A 27 -24.97 -42.31 57.58
C ASP A 27 -26.40 -41.74 57.47
N PHE A 28 -26.56 -40.49 57.02
CA PHE A 28 -27.86 -39.87 56.76
C PHE A 28 -28.59 -40.53 55.58
N GLU A 29 -27.91 -40.79 54.46
CA GLU A 29 -28.48 -41.49 53.30
C GLU A 29 -28.93 -42.92 53.65
N ARG A 30 -28.18 -43.62 54.49
CA ARG A 30 -28.56 -44.95 54.99
C ARG A 30 -29.84 -44.88 55.83
N LEU A 31 -29.92 -43.90 56.74
CA LEU A 31 -31.11 -43.68 57.56
C LEU A 31 -32.34 -43.36 56.70
N CYS A 32 -32.20 -42.49 55.69
CA CYS A 32 -33.30 -42.17 54.77
C CYS A 32 -33.74 -43.37 53.91
N ARG A 33 -32.84 -44.32 53.65
CA ARG A 33 -33.17 -45.57 52.94
C ARG A 33 -33.92 -46.57 53.82
N GLU A 34 -33.53 -46.66 55.09
CA GLU A 34 -34.13 -47.57 56.08
C GLU A 34 -35.50 -47.07 56.58
N HIS A 35 -35.68 -45.75 56.66
CA HIS A 35 -36.92 -45.10 57.10
C HIS A 35 -37.37 -44.01 56.10
N PRO A 36 -38.10 -44.40 55.03
CA PRO A 36 -38.53 -43.44 54.00
C PRO A 36 -39.54 -42.41 54.52
N GLU A 37 -40.38 -42.77 55.50
CA GLU A 37 -41.39 -41.89 56.12
C GLU A 37 -40.78 -40.66 56.82
N LEU A 38 -39.52 -40.78 57.25
CA LEU A 38 -38.77 -39.70 57.90
C LEU A 38 -38.49 -38.52 56.95
N LEU A 39 -38.54 -38.74 55.62
CA LEU A 39 -38.40 -37.67 54.63
C LEU A 39 -39.61 -36.73 54.62
N ASP A 40 -40.81 -37.29 54.76
CA ASP A 40 -42.07 -36.54 54.81
C ASP A 40 -42.20 -35.81 56.15
N GLU A 41 -41.81 -36.45 57.27
CA GLU A 41 -41.82 -35.81 58.60
C GLU A 41 -40.86 -34.61 58.71
N ILE A 42 -39.72 -34.67 58.03
CA ILE A 42 -38.71 -33.58 58.02
C ILE A 42 -39.11 -32.47 57.04
N GLY A 43 -40.08 -32.73 56.16
CA GLY A 43 -40.53 -31.81 55.13
C GLY A 43 -39.45 -31.50 54.10
N LEU A 44 -38.59 -32.47 53.81
CA LEU A 44 -37.48 -32.31 52.87
C LEU A 44 -37.99 -32.07 51.42
N PRO A 45 -39.03 -32.78 50.94
CA PRO A 45 -39.61 -32.53 49.61
C PRO A 45 -40.14 -31.10 49.44
N GLU A 46 -40.83 -30.54 50.44
CA GLU A 46 -41.40 -29.19 50.40
C GLU A 46 -40.29 -28.13 50.38
N ARG A 47 -39.22 -28.33 51.17
CA ARG A 47 -38.06 -27.43 51.19
C ARG A 47 -37.31 -27.43 49.87
N VAL A 48 -37.14 -28.59 49.24
CA VAL A 48 -36.52 -28.69 47.91
C VAL A 48 -37.40 -28.01 46.86
N ASN A 49 -38.71 -28.25 46.89
CA ASN A 49 -39.65 -27.61 45.97
C ASN A 49 -39.68 -26.08 46.15
N ALA A 50 -39.65 -25.58 47.40
CA ALA A 50 -39.53 -24.15 47.68
C ALA A 50 -38.18 -23.59 47.18
N GLY A 51 -37.09 -24.33 47.35
CA GLY A 51 -35.77 -23.96 46.82
C GLY A 51 -35.74 -23.89 45.29
N LEU A 52 -36.38 -24.83 44.60
CA LEU A 52 -36.55 -24.82 43.15
C LEU A 52 -37.37 -23.61 42.69
N LYS A 53 -38.50 -23.33 43.34
CA LYS A 53 -39.31 -22.13 43.04
C LYS A 53 -38.54 -20.83 43.25
N LEU A 54 -37.66 -20.77 44.26
CA LEU A 54 -36.81 -19.61 44.49
C LEU A 54 -35.70 -19.50 43.44
N LEU A 55 -35.14 -20.61 42.95
CA LEU A 55 -34.19 -20.61 41.85
C LEU A 55 -34.85 -20.12 40.55
N GLU A 56 -36.04 -20.61 40.23
CA GLU A 56 -36.87 -20.13 39.12
C GLU A 56 -37.16 -18.63 39.24
N ALA A 57 -37.59 -18.17 40.43
CA ALA A 57 -37.87 -16.76 40.70
C ALA A 57 -36.61 -15.87 40.64
N SER A 58 -35.43 -16.43 40.94
CA SER A 58 -34.15 -15.69 40.91
C SER A 58 -33.63 -15.42 39.50
N GLY A 59 -34.22 -16.02 38.47
CA GLY A 59 -33.79 -15.88 37.07
C GLY A 59 -32.41 -16.46 36.78
N LYS A 60 -31.82 -17.22 37.71
CA LYS A 60 -30.58 -17.97 37.47
C LYS A 60 -30.92 -19.21 36.65
N PRO A 61 -30.14 -19.54 35.61
CA PRO A 61 -30.36 -20.75 34.84
C PRO A 61 -30.23 -21.96 35.75
N GLU A 62 -31.08 -22.95 35.52
CA GLU A 62 -31.04 -24.19 36.29
C GLU A 62 -29.68 -24.88 36.12
N PRO A 63 -29.15 -25.58 37.14
CA PRO A 63 -27.82 -26.19 37.06
C PRO A 63 -27.63 -27.20 35.91
N TRP A 64 -28.73 -27.74 35.37
CA TRP A 64 -28.75 -28.68 34.26
C TRP A 64 -29.13 -28.04 32.90
N GLN A 65 -29.37 -26.72 32.88
CA GLN A 65 -29.71 -26.02 31.66
C GLN A 65 -28.43 -25.76 30.84
N GLU A 66 -28.41 -26.20 29.58
CA GLU A 66 -27.26 -25.96 28.70
C GLU A 66 -27.01 -24.44 28.57
N PRO A 67 -25.76 -23.98 28.71
CA PRO A 67 -25.44 -22.57 28.54
C PRO A 67 -25.80 -22.14 27.11
N ALA A 68 -26.49 -21.00 26.98
CA ALA A 68 -26.89 -20.47 25.69
C ALA A 68 -25.66 -20.29 24.78
N ARG A 69 -25.72 -20.82 23.56
CA ARG A 69 -24.63 -20.71 22.59
C ARG A 69 -24.31 -19.25 22.30
N PRO A 70 -23.04 -18.83 22.35
CA PRO A 70 -22.63 -17.48 21.96
C PRO A 70 -23.12 -17.14 20.55
N PHE A 71 -23.46 -15.87 20.32
CA PHE A 71 -24.06 -15.45 19.06
C PHE A 71 -23.17 -15.75 17.83
N TRP A 72 -21.83 -15.70 17.98
CA TRP A 72 -20.87 -15.99 16.92
C TRP A 72 -20.78 -17.49 16.55
N GLN A 73 -21.23 -18.39 17.44
CA GLN A 73 -21.30 -19.83 17.17
C GLN A 73 -22.63 -20.26 16.54
N LYS A 74 -23.55 -19.32 16.32
CA LYS A 74 -24.78 -19.63 15.59
C LYS A 74 -24.42 -19.97 14.14
N PRO A 75 -24.96 -21.06 13.57
CA PRO A 75 -24.57 -21.54 12.24
C PRO A 75 -24.80 -20.50 11.14
N GLN A 76 -25.78 -19.63 11.31
CA GLN A 76 -26.07 -18.52 10.40
C GLN A 76 -24.94 -17.50 10.34
N VAL A 77 -24.33 -17.17 11.49
CA VAL A 77 -23.23 -16.19 11.58
C VAL A 77 -21.96 -16.77 10.97
N THR A 78 -21.64 -18.03 11.26
CA THR A 78 -20.48 -18.71 10.66
C THR A 78 -20.61 -18.86 9.15
N LEU A 79 -21.81 -19.17 8.65
CA LEU A 79 -22.06 -19.30 7.21
C LEU A 79 -21.95 -17.94 6.51
N GLY A 80 -22.51 -16.88 7.10
CA GLY A 80 -22.39 -15.52 6.58
C GLY A 80 -20.95 -15.03 6.54
N LEU A 81 -20.16 -15.34 7.57
CA LEU A 81 -18.74 -14.97 7.63
C LEU A 81 -17.92 -15.72 6.57
N ALA A 82 -18.19 -17.02 6.36
CA ALA A 82 -17.53 -17.79 5.30
C ALA A 82 -17.82 -17.22 3.91
N VAL A 83 -19.07 -16.85 3.63
CA VAL A 83 -19.45 -16.20 2.36
C VAL A 83 -18.76 -14.84 2.21
N GLY A 84 -18.72 -14.04 3.28
CA GLY A 84 -18.04 -12.75 3.29
C GLY A 84 -16.55 -12.86 2.95
N VAL A 85 -15.87 -13.85 3.55
CA VAL A 85 -14.45 -14.13 3.25
C VAL A 85 -14.25 -14.58 1.81
N ALA A 86 -15.15 -15.42 1.27
CA ALA A 86 -15.07 -15.85 -0.13
C ALA A 86 -15.22 -14.68 -1.11
N ILE A 87 -16.18 -13.78 -0.86
CA ILE A 87 -16.38 -12.58 -1.68
C ILE A 87 -15.16 -11.66 -1.61
N LEU A 88 -14.62 -11.41 -0.41
CA LEU A 88 -13.41 -10.61 -0.24
C LEU A 88 -12.19 -11.23 -0.94
N GLY A 89 -12.03 -12.55 -0.85
CA GLY A 89 -10.97 -13.27 -1.56
C GLY A 89 -11.08 -13.12 -3.08
N LEU A 90 -12.30 -13.25 -3.63
CA LEU A 90 -12.53 -13.05 -5.07
C LEU A 90 -12.24 -11.61 -5.49
N ALA A 91 -12.68 -10.62 -4.72
CA ALA A 91 -12.40 -9.21 -4.98
C ALA A 91 -10.89 -8.92 -4.99
N LEU A 92 -10.14 -9.53 -4.06
CA LEU A 92 -8.69 -9.39 -3.98
C LEU A 92 -8.00 -9.98 -5.22
N VAL A 93 -8.44 -11.16 -5.68
CA VAL A 93 -7.90 -11.80 -6.91
C VAL A 93 -8.15 -10.93 -8.14
N VAL A 94 -9.36 -10.36 -8.29
CA VAL A 94 -9.69 -9.47 -9.42
C VAL A 94 -8.85 -8.20 -9.37
N ALA A 95 -8.73 -7.57 -8.19
CA ALA A 95 -7.91 -6.37 -8.02
C ALA A 95 -6.44 -6.64 -8.36
N TRP A 96 -5.91 -7.79 -7.92
CA TRP A 96 -4.52 -8.15 -8.16
C TRP A 96 -4.25 -8.48 -9.64
N GLY A 97 -5.17 -9.17 -10.31
CA GLY A 97 -5.09 -9.41 -11.75
C GLY A 97 -5.10 -8.11 -12.56
N ALA A 98 -5.89 -7.12 -12.13
CA ALA A 98 -5.91 -5.80 -12.77
C ALA A 98 -4.59 -5.03 -12.58
N THR A 99 -3.91 -5.18 -11.43
CA THR A 99 -2.60 -4.56 -11.20
C THR A 99 -1.50 -5.23 -12.03
N VAL A 100 -1.43 -6.56 -12.04
CA VAL A 100 -0.41 -7.30 -12.80
C VAL A 100 -0.50 -7.02 -14.31
N ASN A 101 -1.73 -6.92 -14.84
CA ASN A 101 -1.93 -6.53 -16.24
C ASN A 101 -1.44 -5.10 -16.55
N LYS A 102 -1.51 -4.17 -15.59
CA LYS A 102 -0.97 -2.82 -15.76
C LYS A 102 0.56 -2.85 -15.78
N ASP A 103 1.18 -3.60 -14.88
CA ASP A 103 2.64 -3.72 -14.80
C ASP A 103 3.21 -4.34 -16.08
N HIS A 104 2.58 -5.40 -16.59
CA HIS A 104 2.97 -5.99 -17.88
C HIS A 104 2.81 -5.02 -19.05
N ARG A 105 1.74 -4.19 -19.06
CA ARG A 105 1.55 -3.16 -20.08
C ARG A 105 2.62 -2.08 -19.98
N ILE A 106 2.95 -1.63 -18.77
CA ILE A 106 4.01 -0.65 -18.56
C ILE A 106 5.34 -1.19 -19.06
N ALA A 107 5.72 -2.41 -18.65
CA ALA A 107 6.95 -3.04 -19.12
C ALA A 107 6.99 -3.24 -20.65
N ALA A 108 5.85 -3.62 -21.26
CA ALA A 108 5.75 -3.74 -22.70
C ALA A 108 5.88 -2.38 -23.42
N LEU A 109 5.27 -1.33 -22.87
CA LEU A 109 5.36 0.03 -23.40
C LEU A 109 6.76 0.63 -23.23
N GLU A 110 7.42 0.40 -22.10
CA GLU A 110 8.81 0.79 -21.87
C GLU A 110 9.74 0.09 -22.85
N LYS A 111 9.56 -1.23 -23.03
CA LYS A 111 10.31 -2.00 -24.02
C LYS A 111 10.09 -1.45 -25.43
N GLN A 112 8.83 -1.16 -25.80
CA GLN A 112 8.50 -0.60 -27.09
C GLN A 112 9.07 0.82 -27.28
N ALA A 113 9.13 1.64 -26.22
CA ALA A 113 9.74 2.96 -26.27
C ALA A 113 11.27 2.89 -26.45
N TYR A 114 11.92 1.91 -25.82
CA TYR A 114 13.36 1.69 -25.95
C TYR A 114 13.76 1.08 -27.31
N GLU A 115 12.95 0.15 -27.82
CA GLU A 115 13.18 -0.52 -29.10
C GLU A 115 12.69 0.30 -30.31
N ARG A 116 11.92 1.38 -30.09
CA ARG A 116 11.45 2.24 -31.18
C ARG A 116 12.64 2.96 -31.81
N ALA A 117 12.95 2.58 -33.04
CA ALA A 117 13.89 3.30 -33.88
C ALA A 117 13.48 4.77 -34.01
N LEU A 118 14.47 5.65 -34.08
CA LEU A 118 14.25 7.08 -34.33
C LEU A 118 13.43 7.24 -35.62
N ASP A 119 12.33 8.00 -35.54
CA ASP A 119 11.56 8.32 -36.75
C ASP A 119 12.50 9.09 -37.71
N PRO A 120 12.55 8.72 -39.00
CA PRO A 120 13.44 9.34 -39.96
C PRO A 120 13.07 10.82 -40.13
N ALA A 121 14.07 11.69 -40.15
CA ALA A 121 13.83 13.11 -40.38
C ALA A 121 13.32 13.34 -41.80
N THR A 122 12.13 13.93 -41.94
CA THR A 122 11.52 14.22 -43.25
C THR A 122 11.94 15.59 -43.79
N SER A 123 12.57 16.42 -42.97
CA SER A 123 13.06 17.74 -43.34
C SER A 123 14.27 18.12 -42.48
N THR A 124 15.17 18.93 -43.04
CA THR A 124 16.30 19.51 -42.32
C THR A 124 16.09 21.01 -42.17
N ARG A 125 16.23 21.52 -40.95
CA ARG A 125 16.09 22.94 -40.63
C ARG A 125 17.38 23.46 -40.02
N GLU A 126 18.03 24.38 -40.73
CA GLU A 126 19.19 25.07 -40.20
C GLU A 126 18.74 26.26 -39.33
N ILE A 127 19.27 26.34 -38.11
CA ILE A 127 18.88 27.34 -37.12
C ILE A 127 20.13 27.97 -36.55
N ARG A 128 20.26 29.28 -36.72
CA ARG A 128 21.28 30.06 -36.01
C ARG A 128 20.76 30.43 -34.62
N LEU A 129 21.54 30.12 -33.60
CA LEU A 129 21.23 30.42 -32.21
C LEU A 129 22.24 31.41 -31.66
N LEU A 130 21.75 32.45 -30.99
CA LEU A 130 22.58 33.34 -30.20
C LEU A 130 22.41 32.99 -28.72
N PRO A 131 23.47 32.51 -28.05
CA PRO A 131 23.40 32.10 -26.66
C PRO A 131 23.31 33.30 -25.69
N SER A 132 22.60 33.09 -24.58
CA SER A 132 22.54 34.00 -23.45
C SER A 132 23.81 33.87 -22.60
N ARG A 133 24.23 34.98 -21.98
CA ARG A 133 25.38 35.04 -21.05
C ARG A 133 24.97 35.41 -19.62
N SER A 134 23.74 35.84 -19.41
CA SER A 134 23.21 36.22 -18.10
C SER A 134 22.54 35.05 -17.38
N GLY A 135 22.70 33.83 -17.90
CA GLY A 135 22.09 32.61 -17.38
C GLY A 135 21.02 32.03 -18.30
N ALA A 136 20.51 30.86 -17.90
CA ALA A 136 19.47 30.14 -18.62
C ALA A 136 18.10 30.83 -18.51
N SER A 137 17.30 30.71 -19.57
CA SER A 137 15.92 31.20 -19.62
C SER A 137 14.93 30.02 -19.61
N ALA A 138 13.81 30.15 -18.92
CA ALA A 138 12.74 29.17 -18.99
C ALA A 138 11.98 29.21 -20.34
N THR A 139 12.07 30.33 -21.06
CA THR A 139 11.42 30.51 -22.35
C THR A 139 12.31 30.00 -23.48
N PRO A 140 11.82 29.10 -24.35
CA PRO A 140 12.61 28.61 -25.47
C PRO A 140 12.87 29.74 -26.47
N ALA A 141 14.14 29.90 -26.88
CA ALA A 141 14.54 30.83 -27.92
C ALA A 141 13.98 30.40 -29.29
N ILE A 142 13.78 29.10 -29.48
CA ILE A 142 13.13 28.53 -30.66
C ILE A 142 12.42 27.24 -30.33
N THR A 143 11.35 26.95 -31.08
CA THR A 143 10.65 25.67 -31.03
C THR A 143 10.84 24.93 -32.35
N ILE A 144 11.17 23.64 -32.25
CA ILE A 144 11.41 22.73 -33.38
C ILE A 144 10.56 21.45 -33.26
N GLY A 145 10.33 20.80 -34.39
CA GLY A 145 9.46 19.62 -34.47
C GLY A 145 8.06 19.97 -34.97
N GLY A 146 7.08 19.16 -34.55
CA GLY A 146 5.71 19.11 -35.07
C GLY A 146 5.32 17.67 -35.44
N ALA A 147 4.31 17.53 -36.31
CA ALA A 147 3.72 16.22 -36.62
C ALA A 147 4.71 15.18 -37.18
N ASN A 148 5.79 15.64 -37.83
CA ASN A 148 6.84 14.79 -38.38
C ASN A 148 8.21 15.14 -37.79
N ALA A 149 9.10 14.15 -37.73
CA ALA A 149 10.48 14.32 -37.26
C ALA A 149 11.28 15.25 -38.19
N GLN A 150 12.04 16.16 -37.59
CA GLN A 150 12.89 17.13 -38.29
C GLN A 150 14.33 16.98 -37.80
N LEU A 151 15.29 17.12 -38.70
CA LEU A 151 16.70 17.25 -38.37
C LEU A 151 17.00 18.75 -38.15
N ALA A 152 17.16 19.16 -36.90
CA ALA A 152 17.57 20.51 -36.57
C ALA A 152 19.09 20.61 -36.58
N ASP A 153 19.65 21.40 -37.51
CA ASP A 153 21.07 21.73 -37.54
C ASP A 153 21.27 23.09 -36.85
N PHE A 154 21.82 23.04 -35.65
CA PHE A 154 22.07 24.21 -34.82
C PHE A 154 23.44 24.80 -35.12
N LYS A 155 23.46 26.07 -35.52
CA LYS A 155 24.66 26.90 -35.60
C LYS A 155 24.66 27.88 -34.44
N ILE A 156 25.32 27.50 -33.36
CA ILE A 156 25.39 28.31 -32.13
C ILE A 156 26.58 29.26 -32.24
N ASP A 157 26.32 30.56 -32.12
CA ASP A 157 27.35 31.60 -32.26
C ASP A 157 28.17 31.78 -30.99
N GLU A 158 29.39 31.22 -30.99
CA GLU A 158 30.40 31.35 -29.93
C GLU A 158 31.63 32.14 -30.39
N SER A 159 31.48 33.00 -31.42
CA SER A 159 32.57 33.81 -31.98
C SER A 159 33.24 34.71 -30.94
N ARG A 160 32.48 35.13 -29.91
CA ARG A 160 32.95 35.98 -28.82
C ARG A 160 33.50 35.20 -27.62
N SER A 161 33.52 33.88 -27.66
CA SER A 161 34.05 33.04 -26.59
C SER A 161 35.56 32.84 -26.75
N PRO A 162 36.37 32.97 -25.69
CA PRO A 162 37.82 32.75 -25.77
C PRO A 162 38.18 31.28 -25.97
N TYR A 163 37.26 30.34 -25.68
CA TYR A 163 37.50 28.90 -25.80
C TYR A 163 37.37 28.42 -27.24
N HIS A 164 38.06 27.32 -27.56
CA HIS A 164 37.99 26.66 -28.88
C HIS A 164 37.27 25.31 -28.84
N SER A 165 37.25 24.68 -27.67
CA SER A 165 36.58 23.42 -27.42
C SER A 165 35.55 23.61 -26.32
N PHE A 166 34.43 22.93 -26.43
CA PHE A 166 33.26 23.13 -25.59
C PHE A 166 32.66 21.79 -25.19
N ARG A 167 32.01 21.81 -24.03
CA ARG A 167 31.08 20.79 -23.56
C ARG A 167 29.68 21.37 -23.63
N VAL A 168 28.77 20.66 -24.30
CA VAL A 168 27.36 21.03 -24.36
C VAL A 168 26.58 20.00 -23.55
N THR A 169 25.98 20.46 -22.47
CA THR A 169 25.10 19.67 -21.62
C THR A 169 23.65 19.99 -21.97
N ILE A 170 22.86 18.97 -22.28
CA ILE A 170 21.44 19.10 -22.63
C ILE A 170 20.62 18.51 -21.49
N ASP A 171 19.90 19.38 -20.79
CA ASP A 171 19.02 19.02 -19.68
C ASP A 171 17.55 19.33 -20.08
N ARG A 172 16.63 18.39 -19.86
CA ARG A 172 15.19 18.64 -20.00
C ARG A 172 14.72 19.36 -18.73
N ILE A 173 14.08 20.51 -18.92
CA ILE A 173 13.54 21.30 -17.81
C ILE A 173 12.56 20.41 -17.02
N ASP A 174 12.71 20.42 -15.69
CA ASP A 174 11.93 19.61 -14.72
C ASP A 174 12.12 18.09 -14.76
N GLN A 175 12.99 17.54 -15.62
CA GLN A 175 13.17 16.08 -15.75
C GLN A 175 14.63 15.61 -15.68
N GLY A 176 15.59 16.52 -15.89
CA GLY A 176 17.01 16.24 -15.70
C GLY A 176 17.78 16.00 -17.01
N ARG A 177 18.95 15.41 -16.89
CA ARG A 177 19.95 15.36 -17.97
C ARG A 177 19.61 14.35 -19.05
N VAL A 178 19.75 14.78 -20.30
CA VAL A 178 19.46 13.96 -21.49
C VAL A 178 20.72 13.59 -22.25
N ALA A 179 21.64 14.53 -22.43
CA ALA A 179 22.88 14.27 -23.15
C ALA A 179 24.01 15.17 -22.67
N VAL A 180 25.25 14.69 -22.83
CA VAL A 180 26.47 15.50 -22.69
C VAL A 180 27.32 15.25 -23.91
N ILE A 181 27.59 16.30 -24.67
CA ILE A 181 28.49 16.27 -25.82
C ILE A 181 29.78 16.95 -25.39
N THR A 182 30.89 16.24 -25.49
CA THR A 182 32.21 16.75 -25.08
C THR A 182 33.08 16.97 -26.30
N ASN A 183 34.09 17.83 -26.15
CA ASN A 183 35.08 18.13 -27.18
C ASN A 183 34.48 18.69 -28.48
N LEU A 184 33.39 19.45 -28.39
CA LEU A 184 32.79 20.12 -29.53
C LEU A 184 33.64 21.35 -29.89
N THR A 185 34.17 21.40 -31.11
CA THR A 185 35.06 22.50 -31.53
C THR A 185 34.31 23.55 -32.34
N LYS A 186 34.60 24.83 -32.08
CA LYS A 186 34.06 25.91 -32.92
C LYS A 186 34.66 25.87 -34.32
N ASP A 187 33.83 26.13 -35.33
CA ASP A 187 34.29 26.25 -36.72
C ASP A 187 35.05 27.56 -36.96
N SER A 188 35.58 27.75 -38.17
CA SER A 188 36.31 28.97 -38.55
C SER A 188 35.48 30.24 -38.51
N ASN A 189 34.15 30.12 -38.51
CA ASN A 189 33.21 31.24 -38.37
C ASN A 189 32.83 31.49 -36.89
N GLY A 190 33.40 30.72 -35.96
CA GLY A 190 33.09 30.80 -34.54
C GLY A 190 31.78 30.11 -34.16
N HIS A 191 31.25 29.21 -34.99
CA HIS A 191 30.01 28.51 -34.70
C HIS A 191 30.25 27.09 -34.17
N LEU A 192 29.50 26.70 -33.15
CA LEU A 192 29.34 25.30 -32.78
C LEU A 192 28.21 24.71 -33.60
N ARG A 193 28.49 23.57 -34.25
CA ARG A 193 27.52 22.87 -35.08
C ARG A 193 27.08 21.58 -34.41
N MET A 194 25.77 21.40 -34.31
CA MET A 194 25.16 20.22 -33.75
C MET A 194 23.87 19.92 -34.51
N ALA A 195 23.80 18.73 -35.08
CA ALA A 195 22.58 18.23 -35.70
C ALA A 195 21.86 17.28 -34.74
N LEU A 196 20.56 17.49 -34.57
CA LEU A 196 19.72 16.68 -33.71
C LEU A 196 18.42 16.31 -34.43
N ASN A 197 18.05 15.03 -34.38
CA ASN A 197 16.73 14.60 -34.82
C ASN A 197 15.71 14.84 -33.69
N THR A 198 14.63 15.57 -33.98
CA THR A 198 13.57 15.85 -32.99
C THR A 198 12.87 14.59 -32.50
N SER A 199 12.92 13.47 -33.23
CA SER A 199 12.36 12.19 -32.76
C SER A 199 13.15 11.57 -31.59
N ALA A 200 14.42 11.94 -31.43
CA ALA A 200 15.27 11.48 -30.33
C ALA A 200 14.89 12.10 -28.99
N LEU A 201 14.19 13.24 -29.01
CA LEU A 201 13.78 13.97 -27.82
C LEU A 201 12.25 13.98 -27.70
N GLY A 202 11.75 13.87 -26.47
CA GLY A 202 10.32 14.02 -26.19
C GLY A 202 9.86 15.48 -26.31
N PRO A 203 8.55 15.75 -26.40
CA PRO A 203 8.05 17.12 -26.38
C PRO A 203 8.36 17.81 -25.04
N GLY A 204 8.84 19.04 -25.06
CA GLY A 204 9.22 19.80 -23.87
C GLY A 204 10.33 20.81 -24.12
N ASN A 205 10.72 21.54 -23.07
CA ASN A 205 11.80 22.51 -23.12
C ASN A 205 13.11 21.89 -22.64
N TYR A 206 14.19 22.19 -23.34
CA TYR A 206 15.53 21.69 -23.08
C TYR A 206 16.50 22.86 -22.94
N GLN A 207 17.25 22.86 -21.86
CA GLN A 207 18.33 23.80 -21.60
C GLN A 207 19.65 23.20 -22.08
N LEU A 208 20.33 23.94 -22.95
CA LEU A 208 21.68 23.70 -23.40
C LEU A 208 22.59 24.60 -22.57
N THR A 209 23.41 23.97 -21.73
CA THR A 209 24.47 24.64 -20.98
C THR A 209 25.78 24.41 -21.73
N ILE A 210 26.41 25.49 -22.17
CA ILE A 210 27.63 25.48 -22.98
C ILE A 210 28.78 25.92 -22.10
N GLU A 211 29.72 25.02 -21.91
CA GLU A 211 30.89 25.20 -21.07
C GLU A 211 32.13 25.19 -21.95
N GLY A 212 32.96 26.22 -21.84
CA GLY A 212 34.27 26.28 -22.48
C GLY A 212 35.23 25.32 -21.81
N ILE A 213 36.06 24.62 -22.58
CA ILE A 213 37.09 23.72 -22.06
C ILE A 213 38.42 24.48 -22.04
N GLY A 214 38.94 24.72 -20.84
CA GLY A 214 40.23 25.38 -20.64
C GLY A 214 41.41 24.48 -21.05
N TRP A 215 42.63 25.04 -21.03
CA TRP A 215 43.85 24.30 -21.36
C TRP A 215 44.14 23.11 -20.43
N ARG A 216 43.59 23.12 -19.21
CA ARG A 216 43.65 22.02 -18.24
C ARG A 216 42.60 20.94 -18.48
N GLY A 217 41.63 21.17 -19.36
CA GLY A 217 40.50 20.27 -19.60
C GLY A 217 39.29 20.50 -18.68
N ASP A 218 39.36 21.46 -17.76
CA ASP A 218 38.25 21.79 -16.87
C ASP A 218 37.14 22.55 -17.63
N PRO A 219 35.86 22.16 -17.44
CA PRO A 219 34.73 22.88 -18.02
C PRO A 219 34.42 24.15 -17.22
N GLU A 220 34.35 25.27 -17.91
CA GLU A 220 34.00 26.59 -17.36
C GLU A 220 32.69 27.09 -18.02
N PRO A 221 31.66 27.47 -17.25
CA PRO A 221 30.40 27.96 -17.83
C PRO A 221 30.62 29.20 -18.69
N ASP A 222 30.11 29.20 -19.92
CA ASP A 222 30.27 30.31 -20.86
C ASP A 222 28.91 30.86 -21.33
N SER A 223 28.00 29.96 -21.73
CA SER A 223 26.77 30.38 -22.40
C SER A 223 25.60 29.40 -22.19
N TRP A 224 24.36 29.88 -22.36
CA TRP A 224 23.14 29.08 -22.19
C TRP A 224 22.12 29.35 -23.29
N ILE A 225 21.43 28.30 -23.75
CA ILE A 225 20.30 28.40 -24.69
C ILE A 225 19.19 27.48 -24.23
N THR A 226 17.93 27.90 -24.41
CA THR A 226 16.78 27.01 -24.22
C THR A 226 16.08 26.79 -25.55
N ILE A 227 15.78 25.52 -25.87
CA ILE A 227 15.04 25.13 -27.07
C ILE A 227 13.77 24.38 -26.67
N GLY A 228 12.70 24.56 -27.43
CA GLY A 228 11.44 23.83 -27.28
C GLY A 228 11.31 22.76 -28.34
N ILE A 229 10.75 21.60 -27.96
CA ILE A 229 10.42 20.52 -28.89
C ILE A 229 8.93 20.25 -28.80
N THR A 230 8.28 20.23 -29.96
CA THR A 230 6.86 19.89 -30.11
C THR A 230 6.70 18.64 -30.96
N ARG A 231 5.63 17.89 -30.70
CA ARG A 231 5.11 16.84 -31.60
C ARG A 231 3.75 17.26 -32.11
#